data_AF-A0A847VEL7-F1
#
_entry.id   AF-A0A847VEL7-F1
#
_cell.length_a   1.000
_cell.length_b   1.000
_cell.length_c   1.000
_cell.angle_alpha   90.00
_cell.angle_beta   90.00
_cell.angle_gamma   90.00
#
_symmetry.space_group_name_H-M   'P 1'
#
loop_
_entity.id
_entity.type
_entity.pdbx_description
1 polymer ?
#
loop_
_entity_poly.entity_id
_entity_poly.type
_entity_poly.pdbx_seq_one_letter_code
_entity_poly.pdbx_strand_id
1 'polypeptide(L)'
;VEPKVIQPAPGVPGLYLLPVGATPPNPLELVERPAFNLLMRELLSKFDHVVVDTPAGCYGSDSAVIAARCGAALVIARKDQGRVAALQDLVANLAETPALVLGVVYNEF
;
A
#
# COMPACT_ATOMS: atom_id res chain seq x y z
N VAL A 1 27.14 4.57 -10.39
CA VAL A 1 25.90 4.86 -11.15
C VAL A 1 24.77 4.30 -10.31
N GLU A 2 23.99 5.14 -9.65
CA GLU A 2 22.84 4.66 -8.88
C GLU A 2 21.93 3.88 -9.84
N PRO A 3 21.56 2.62 -9.53
CA PRO A 3 20.60 1.92 -10.34
C PRO A 3 19.31 2.74 -10.37
N LYS A 4 18.69 2.88 -11.55
CA LYS A 4 17.32 3.39 -11.66
C LYS A 4 16.43 2.46 -10.84
N VAL A 5 16.11 2.87 -9.62
CA VAL A 5 15.35 2.07 -8.65
C VAL A 5 13.91 1.87 -9.15
N ILE A 6 13.37 2.86 -9.84
CA ILE A 6 12.07 2.81 -10.52
C ILE A 6 12.28 2.33 -11.96
N GLN A 7 11.59 1.24 -12.34
CA GLN A 7 11.74 0.57 -13.63
C GLN A 7 10.41 0.53 -14.40
N PRO A 8 10.40 0.66 -15.73
CA PRO A 8 9.17 0.50 -16.50
C PRO A 8 8.67 -0.95 -16.43
N ALA A 9 7.35 -1.12 -16.31
CA ALA A 9 6.73 -2.44 -16.38
C ALA A 9 6.75 -2.97 -17.83
N PRO A 10 7.29 -4.16 -18.10
CA PRO A 10 7.32 -4.72 -19.44
C PRO A 10 5.92 -4.88 -20.02
N GLY A 11 5.70 -4.40 -21.24
CA GLY A 11 4.44 -4.57 -21.97
C GLY A 11 3.31 -3.62 -21.55
N VAL A 12 3.52 -2.73 -20.57
CA VAL A 12 2.49 -1.79 -20.11
C VAL A 12 3.03 -0.35 -20.16
N PRO A 13 2.78 0.39 -21.25
CA PRO A 13 3.20 1.79 -21.37
C PRO A 13 2.63 2.65 -20.23
N GLY A 14 3.46 3.51 -19.64
CA GLY A 14 3.07 4.41 -18.57
C GLY A 14 3.03 3.78 -17.17
N LEU A 15 3.24 2.46 -17.03
CA LEU A 15 3.36 1.81 -15.74
C LEU A 15 4.84 1.65 -15.34
N TYR A 16 5.13 1.99 -14.09
CA TYR A 16 6.45 1.88 -13.50
C TYR A 16 6.37 1.16 -12.15
N LEU A 17 7.42 0.45 -11.78
CA LEU A 17 7.53 -0.35 -10.58
C LEU A 17 8.69 0.16 -9.72
N LEU A 18 8.41 0.38 -8.44
CA LEU A 18 9.40 0.55 -7.39
C LEU A 18 9.40 -0.74 -6.54
N PRO A 19 10.38 -1.64 -6.71
CA PRO A 19 10.44 -2.87 -5.93
C PRO A 19 10.81 -2.59 -4.47
N VAL A 20 10.52 -3.55 -3.58
CA VAL A 20 10.80 -3.46 -2.13
C VAL A 20 12.27 -3.23 -1.78
N GLY A 21 13.19 -3.64 -2.65
CA GLY A 21 14.63 -3.59 -2.38
C GLY A 21 15.05 -4.63 -1.33
N ALA A 22 16.09 -4.31 -0.55
CA ALA A 22 16.55 -5.19 0.52
C ALA A 22 15.63 -5.08 1.74
N THR A 23 15.14 -6.22 2.26
CA THR A 23 14.28 -6.25 3.45
C THR A 23 15.04 -5.72 4.66
N PRO A 24 14.60 -4.63 5.30
CA PRO A 24 15.23 -4.10 6.50
C PRO A 24 14.90 -4.97 7.73
N PRO A 25 15.66 -4.88 8.82
CA PRO A 25 15.35 -5.58 10.07
C PRO A 25 13.98 -5.16 10.65
N ASN A 26 13.62 -3.88 10.51
CA ASN A 26 12.36 -3.31 11.01
C ASN A 26 11.62 -2.56 9.87
N PRO A 27 10.75 -3.22 9.09
CA PRO A 27 10.04 -2.59 7.96
C PRO A 27 9.13 -1.43 8.36
N LEU A 28 8.37 -1.59 9.45
CA LEU A 28 7.40 -0.60 9.88
C LEU A 28 8.07 0.74 10.26
N GLU A 29 9.20 0.68 10.97
CA GLU A 29 9.98 1.87 11.30
C GLU A 29 10.45 2.64 10.06
N LEU A 30 10.70 1.95 8.94
CA LEU A 30 11.13 2.61 7.70
C LEU A 30 9.99 3.45 7.11
N VAL A 31 8.77 2.91 7.13
CA VAL A 31 7.56 3.58 6.61
C VAL A 31 7.13 4.74 7.51
N GLU A 32 7.36 4.63 8.82
CA GLU A 32 7.02 5.69 9.77
C GLU A 32 7.94 6.92 9.70
N ARG A 33 9.14 6.76 9.12
CA ARG A 33 10.11 7.86 9.00
C ARG A 33 9.61 8.97 8.06
N PRO A 34 10.04 10.22 8.29
CA PRO A 34 9.75 11.34 7.39
C PRO A 34 10.14 11.09 5.92
N ALA A 35 11.16 10.25 5.69
CA ALA A 35 11.62 9.88 4.35
C ALA A 35 10.52 9.23 3.49
N PHE A 36 9.62 8.43 4.08
CA PHE A 36 8.52 7.82 3.32
C PHE A 36 7.53 8.88 2.82
N ASN A 37 7.21 9.88 3.64
CA ASN A 37 6.37 11.01 3.23
C ASN A 37 7.01 11.84 2.11
N LEU A 38 8.34 12.03 2.17
CA LEU A 38 9.07 12.73 1.11
C LEU A 38 9.03 11.94 -0.20
N LEU A 39 9.22 10.61 -0.13
CA LEU A 39 9.09 9.72 -1.28
C LEU A 39 7.70 9.82 -1.91
N MET A 40 6.62 9.72 -1.11
CA MET A 40 5.26 9.81 -1.64
C MET A 40 4.99 11.14 -2.34
N ARG A 41 5.48 12.26 -1.79
CA ARG A 41 5.36 13.59 -2.43
C ARG A 41 6.13 13.67 -3.75
N GLU A 42 7.32 13.08 -3.81
CA GLU A 42 8.12 13.03 -5.03
C GLU A 42 7.49 12.13 -6.10
N LEU A 43 6.91 11.00 -5.72
CA LEU A 43 6.21 10.12 -6.66
C LEU A 43 4.96 10.80 -7.21
N LEU A 44 4.17 11.46 -6.36
CA LEU A 44 2.97 12.19 -6.77
C LEU A 44 3.26 13.42 -7.65
N SER A 45 4.50 13.94 -7.68
CA SER A 45 4.88 15.01 -8.62
C SER A 45 5.28 14.48 -10.01
N LYS A 46 5.52 13.16 -10.13
CA LYS A 46 5.99 12.50 -11.35
C LYS A 46 4.95 11.58 -12.00
N PHE A 47 3.96 11.12 -11.23
CA PHE A 47 2.94 10.19 -11.67
C PHE A 47 1.56 10.70 -11.33
N ASP A 48 0.59 10.49 -12.23
CA ASP A 48 -0.81 10.85 -12.00
C ASP A 48 -1.43 10.04 -10.85
N HIS A 49 -1.00 8.79 -10.70
CA HIS A 49 -1.46 7.87 -9.66
C HIS A 49 -0.29 7.05 -9.10
N VAL A 50 -0.31 6.83 -7.78
CA VAL A 50 0.64 5.98 -7.08
C VAL A 50 -0.13 4.91 -6.31
N VAL A 51 0.10 3.64 -6.66
CA VAL A 51 -0.47 2.49 -5.96
C VAL A 51 0.59 1.89 -5.07
N VAL A 52 0.26 1.67 -3.80
CA VAL A 52 1.14 1.05 -2.82
C VAL A 52 0.54 -0.28 -2.41
N ASP A 53 1.25 -1.36 -2.71
CA ASP A 53 0.89 -2.71 -2.25
C ASP A 53 1.33 -2.90 -0.80
N THR A 54 0.50 -3.58 0.00
CA THR A 54 0.70 -3.74 1.44
C THR A 54 0.50 -5.19 1.84
N PRO A 55 1.19 -5.67 2.90
CA PRO A 55 0.84 -6.95 3.51
C PRO A 55 -0.66 -7.02 3.87
N ALA A 56 -1.25 -8.21 3.84
CA ALA A 56 -2.64 -8.39 4.25
C ALA A 56 -2.83 -7.92 5.70
N GLY A 57 -3.92 -7.20 5.97
CA GLY A 57 -4.18 -6.62 7.29
C GLY A 57 -4.32 -7.64 8.43
N CYS A 58 -4.48 -8.93 8.13
CA CYS A 58 -4.46 -9.99 9.14
C CYS A 58 -3.05 -10.32 9.67
N TYR A 59 -1.98 -9.89 8.98
CA TYR A 59 -0.60 -10.15 9.40
C TYR A 59 -0.02 -9.08 10.33
N GLY A 60 -0.65 -7.90 10.41
CA GLY A 60 -0.14 -6.80 11.21
C GLY A 60 -0.71 -5.45 10.82
N SER A 61 -0.12 -4.40 11.39
CA SER A 61 -0.56 -3.01 11.23
C SER A 61 0.02 -2.31 10.00
N ASP A 62 0.89 -2.97 9.22
CA ASP A 62 1.59 -2.36 8.07
C ASP A 62 0.62 -1.66 7.12
N SER A 63 -0.47 -2.33 6.74
CA SER A 63 -1.48 -1.79 5.83
C SER A 63 -2.11 -0.48 6.35
N ALA A 64 -2.44 -0.41 7.64
CA ALA A 64 -3.03 0.79 8.25
C ALA A 64 -2.01 1.94 8.36
N VAL A 65 -0.76 1.64 8.74
CA VAL A 65 0.31 2.64 8.81
C VAL A 65 0.64 3.20 7.43
N ILE A 66 0.74 2.34 6.41
CA ILE A 66 0.99 2.75 5.02
C ILE A 66 -0.20 3.56 4.50
N ALA A 67 -1.45 3.08 4.69
CA ALA A 67 -2.65 3.79 4.28
C ALA A 67 -2.72 5.20 4.86
N ALA A 68 -2.41 5.38 6.15
CA ALA A 68 -2.38 6.68 6.81
C ALA A 68 -1.39 7.68 6.16
N ARG A 69 -0.35 7.18 5.49
CA ARG A 69 0.66 7.98 4.77
C ARG A 69 0.28 8.20 3.31
N CYS A 70 -0.48 7.29 2.69
CA CYS A 70 -0.95 7.39 1.31
C CYS A 70 -2.25 8.19 1.16
N GLY A 71 -3.06 8.30 2.22
CA GLY A 71 -4.27 9.11 2.28
C GLY A 71 -5.56 8.41 1.84
N ALA A 72 -5.48 7.29 1.13
CA ALA A 72 -6.63 6.47 0.78
C ALA A 72 -6.27 4.97 0.77
N ALA A 73 -7.27 4.12 1.01
CA ALA A 73 -7.14 2.67 1.02
C ALA A 73 -8.30 2.01 0.27
N LEU A 74 -7.98 0.98 -0.52
CA LEU A 74 -8.93 0.08 -1.15
C LEU A 74 -8.73 -1.31 -0.57
N VAL A 75 -9.77 -1.90 0.01
CA VAL A 75 -9.68 -3.21 0.65
C VAL A 75 -10.00 -4.30 -0.35
N ILE A 76 -9.22 -5.39 -0.36
CA ILE A 76 -9.47 -6.55 -1.22
C ILE A 76 -9.98 -7.71 -0.34
N ALA A 77 -11.19 -8.19 -0.63
CA ALA A 77 -11.79 -9.35 0.01
C ALA A 77 -11.80 -10.52 -0.96
N ARG A 78 -11.12 -11.61 -0.61
CA ARG A 78 -11.10 -12.82 -1.44
C ARG A 78 -12.35 -13.66 -1.21
N LYS A 79 -13.00 -14.05 -2.32
CA LYS A 79 -14.13 -14.97 -2.38
C LYS A 79 -13.83 -16.25 -1.63
N ASP A 80 -14.77 -16.62 -0.76
CA ASP A 80 -14.80 -17.87 -0.01
C ASP A 80 -13.57 -18.19 0.86
N GLN A 81 -12.67 -17.23 1.09
CA GLN A 81 -11.49 -17.42 1.96
C GLN A 81 -11.55 -16.59 3.24
N GLY A 82 -12.10 -15.38 3.19
CA GLY A 82 -12.20 -14.48 4.35
C GLY A 82 -13.50 -14.65 5.14
N ARG A 83 -13.45 -14.45 6.46
CA ARG A 83 -14.66 -14.27 7.28
C ARG A 83 -15.13 -12.83 7.20
N VAL A 84 -16.45 -12.62 7.06
CA VAL A 84 -17.06 -11.27 7.04
C VAL A 84 -16.65 -10.45 8.27
N ALA A 85 -16.62 -11.06 9.45
CA ALA A 85 -16.18 -10.40 10.69
C ALA A 85 -14.74 -9.85 10.58
N ALA A 86 -13.81 -10.63 10.03
CA ALA A 86 -12.42 -10.19 9.88
C ALA A 86 -12.29 -9.02 8.87
N LEU A 87 -13.13 -9.01 7.83
CA LEU A 87 -13.21 -7.89 6.90
C LEU A 87 -13.77 -6.63 7.58
N GLN A 88 -14.80 -6.77 8.41
CA GLN A 88 -15.36 -5.67 9.20
C GLN A 88 -14.32 -5.09 10.16
N ASP A 89 -13.56 -5.96 10.85
CA ASP A 89 -12.48 -5.54 11.74
C ASP A 89 -11.39 -4.77 10.98
N LEU A 90 -11.00 -5.24 9.79
CA LEU A 90 -10.02 -4.54 8.94
C LEU A 90 -10.53 -3.15 8.53
N VAL A 91 -11.78 -3.05 8.08
CA VAL A 91 -12.37 -1.77 7.68
C VAL A 91 -12.46 -0.82 8.88
N ALA A 92 -12.85 -1.32 10.06
CA ALA A 92 -12.89 -0.53 11.28
C ALA A 92 -11.50 -0.01 11.68
N ASN A 93 -10.47 -0.87 11.64
CA ASN A 93 -9.09 -0.48 11.93
C ASN A 93 -8.57 0.58 10.95
N LEU A 94 -8.92 0.50 9.67
CA LEU A 94 -8.56 1.52 8.68
C LEU A 94 -9.30 2.84 8.92
N ALA A 95 -10.55 2.79 9.39
CA ALA A 95 -11.34 3.97 9.72
C ALA A 95 -10.81 4.76 10.93
N GLU A 96 -10.02 4.12 11.80
CA GLU A 96 -9.28 4.79 12.89
C GLU A 96 -8.05 5.57 12.37
N THR A 97 -7.69 5.42 11.09
CA THR A 97 -6.59 6.16 10.47
C THR A 97 -7.11 7.40 9.73
N PRO A 98 -6.24 8.37 9.39
CA PRO A 98 -6.60 9.49 8.53
C PRO A 98 -6.91 9.10 7.07
N ALA A 99 -6.74 7.83 6.67
CA ALA A 99 -6.93 7.39 5.30
C ALA A 99 -8.42 7.27 4.95
N LEU A 100 -8.80 7.70 3.74
CA LEU A 100 -10.12 7.47 3.20
C LEU A 100 -10.26 6.01 2.74
N VAL A 101 -11.16 5.25 3.36
CA VAL A 101 -11.54 3.92 2.86
C VAL A 101 -12.44 4.09 1.64
N LEU A 102 -11.91 3.82 0.45
CA LEU A 102 -12.60 3.97 -0.84
C LEU A 102 -13.70 2.92 -1.05
N GLY A 103 -13.53 1.76 -0.41
CA GLY A 103 -14.47 0.64 -0.49
C GLY A 103 -13.78 -0.71 -0.42
N VAL A 104 -14.54 -1.74 -0.77
CA VAL A 104 -14.09 -3.14 -0.80
C VAL A 104 -14.26 -3.70 -2.22
N VAL A 105 -13.19 -4.29 -2.76
CA VAL A 105 -13.24 -5.11 -3.97
C VAL A 105 -13.40 -6.56 -3.56
N TYR A 106 -14.49 -7.18 -3.99
CA TYR A 106 -14.68 -8.62 -3.87
C TYR A 106 -14.01 -9.31 -5.06
N ASN A 107 -13.01 -10.16 -4.79
CA ASN A 107 -12.16 -10.74 -5.81
C ASN A 107 -12.11 -12.28 -5.72
N GLU A 108 -12.09 -12.95 -6.86
CA GLU A 108 -12.07 -14.42 -6.99
C GLU A 108 -10.67 -14.98 -7.30
N PHE A 109 -9.71 -14.13 -7.67
CA PHE A 109 -8.35 -14.52 -8.06
C PHE A 109 -7.28 -14.20 -7.00
#